data_AF-A0A1G0ZLL1-F1
#
_entry.id   AF-A0A1G0ZLL1-F1
#
_cell.length_a   1.000
_cell.length_b   1.000
_cell.length_c   1.000
_cell.angle_alpha   90.00
_cell.angle_beta   90.00
_cell.angle_gamma   90.00
#
_symmetry.space_group_name_H-M   'P 1'
#
loop_
_entity.id
_entity.type
_entity.pdbx_description
1 polymer ?
#
loop_
_entity_poly.entity_id
_entity_poly.type
_entity_poly.pdbx_seq_one_letter_code
_entity_poly.pdbx_strand_id
1 'polypeptide(L)'
;MELFSVIAALRSLKQDKLSVTIYSDSKYVVDMYEGGYARKWKANFWHRGRQPALNSDLWDALLNLCDKHRVNFKWVKGHSEHPENTRCDELAVMARQSENLPVDECYENAVKIEQLSLFDVGIV
;
A
#
# COMPACT_ATOMS: atom_id res chain seq x y z
N MET A 1 -5.56 -0.48 -1.83
CA MET A 1 -5.76 0.83 -2.52
C MET A 1 -4.72 1.87 -2.15
N GLU A 2 -4.58 2.28 -0.88
CA GLU A 2 -3.67 3.39 -0.49
C GLU A 2 -2.18 3.15 -0.81
N LEU A 3 -1.68 1.91 -0.66
CA LEU A 3 -0.32 1.58 -1.10
C LEU A 3 -0.18 1.64 -2.63
N PHE A 4 -1.20 1.15 -3.33
CA PHE A 4 -1.20 1.10 -4.78
C PHE A 4 -1.19 2.51 -5.39
N SER A 5 -1.90 3.48 -4.81
CA SER A 5 -1.86 4.87 -5.29
C SER A 5 -0.46 5.46 -5.23
N VAL A 6 0.29 5.20 -4.16
CA VAL A 6 1.68 5.64 -4.04
C VAL A 6 2.59 4.95 -5.05
N ILE A 7 2.43 3.63 -5.23
CA ILE A 7 3.18 2.86 -6.22
C ILE A 7 2.92 3.41 -7.62
N ALA A 8 1.65 3.67 -7.97
CA ALA A 8 1.26 4.24 -9.25
C ALA A 8 1.87 5.63 -9.47
N ALA A 9 1.84 6.49 -8.45
CA ALA A 9 2.46 7.81 -8.50
C ALA A 9 3.97 7.73 -8.76
N LEU A 10 4.69 6.87 -8.02
CA LEU A 10 6.14 6.70 -8.21
C LEU A 10 6.49 6.06 -9.57
N ARG A 11 5.69 5.10 -10.04
CA ARG A 11 5.87 4.49 -11.38
C ARG A 11 5.63 5.47 -12.52
N SER A 12 4.86 6.53 -12.30
CA SER A 12 4.63 7.56 -13.32
C SER A 12 5.83 8.47 -13.56
N LEU A 13 6.81 8.47 -12.65
CA LEU A 13 8.03 9.26 -12.76
C LEU A 13 8.93 8.70 -13.87
N LYS A 14 9.35 9.57 -14.80
CA LYS A 14 10.15 9.19 -15.97
C LYS A 14 11.66 9.17 -15.73
N GLN A 15 12.10 9.61 -14.55
CA GLN A 15 13.51 9.78 -14.21
C GLN A 15 13.79 9.17 -12.83
N ASP A 16 14.93 8.50 -12.71
CA ASP A 16 15.40 7.94 -11.44
C ASP A 16 16.08 9.02 -10.56
N LYS A 17 16.26 8.71 -9.27
CA LYS A 17 17.00 9.56 -8.29
C LYS A 17 16.38 10.93 -8.00
N LEU A 18 15.09 11.11 -8.30
CA LEU A 18 14.33 12.29 -7.91
C LEU A 18 14.14 12.39 -6.39
N SER A 19 14.11 13.62 -5.87
CA SER A 19 13.64 13.89 -4.51
C SER A 19 12.13 14.12 -4.55
N VAL A 20 11.37 13.25 -3.88
CA VAL A 20 9.90 13.22 -3.95
C VAL A 20 9.34 13.37 -2.55
N THR A 21 8.39 14.29 -2.36
CA THR A 21 7.59 14.35 -1.14
C THR A 21 6.19 13.84 -1.44
N ILE A 22 5.76 12.81 -0.73
CA ILE A 22 4.42 12.24 -0.84
C ILE A 22 3.59 12.74 0.33
N TYR A 23 2.48 13.39 0.02
CA TYR A 23 1.46 13.75 0.98
C TYR A 23 0.38 12.66 0.95
N SER A 24 0.06 12.10 2.11
CA SER A 24 -0.93 11.03 2.23
C SER A 24 -1.67 11.17 3.55
N ASP A 25 -2.98 10.98 3.53
CA ASP A 25 -3.80 10.89 4.73
C ASP A 25 -3.84 9.48 5.34
N SER A 26 -3.32 8.50 4.62
CA SER A 26 -3.10 7.15 5.11
C SER A 26 -2.01 7.12 6.18
N LYS A 27 -2.43 7.08 7.44
CA LYS A 27 -1.54 6.74 8.56
C LYS A 27 -0.87 5.39 8.37
N TYR A 28 -1.57 4.42 7.80
CA TYR A 28 -0.99 3.10 7.56
C TYR A 28 0.24 3.18 6.65
N VAL A 29 0.16 3.91 5.53
CA VAL A 29 1.31 4.07 4.63
C VAL A 29 2.43 4.86 5.30
N VAL A 30 2.10 6.02 5.90
CA VAL A 30 3.12 6.90 6.48
C VAL A 30 3.80 6.25 7.70
N ASP A 31 3.03 5.78 8.68
CA ASP A 31 3.57 5.23 9.93
C ASP A 31 4.38 3.95 9.69
N MET A 32 3.93 3.07 8.77
CA MET A 32 4.64 1.82 8.49
C MET A 32 5.95 2.07 7.73
N TYR A 33 5.99 3.07 6.86
CA TYR A 33 7.20 3.46 6.14
C TYR A 33 8.18 4.21 7.06
N GLU A 34 7.74 5.27 7.71
CA GLU A 34 8.57 6.12 8.58
C GLU A 34 9.06 5.35 9.82
N GLY A 35 8.20 4.54 10.44
CA GLY A 35 8.57 3.67 11.55
C GLY A 35 9.50 2.50 11.17
N GLY A 36 9.79 2.33 9.87
CA GLY A 36 10.66 1.28 9.35
C GLY A 36 10.07 -0.12 9.47
N TYR A 37 8.77 -0.25 9.75
CA TYR A 37 8.10 -1.55 9.90
C TYR A 37 8.10 -2.34 8.61
N ALA A 38 7.81 -1.69 7.48
CA ALA A 38 7.84 -2.34 6.16
C ALA A 38 9.21 -2.94 5.85
N ARG A 39 10.31 -2.22 6.15
CA ARG A 39 11.67 -2.74 5.98
C ARG A 39 11.99 -3.88 6.95
N LYS A 40 11.54 -3.79 8.21
CA LYS A 40 11.68 -4.88 9.19
C LYS A 40 10.95 -6.14 8.74
N TRP A 41 9.74 -6.01 8.21
CA TRP A 41 9.00 -7.13 7.65
C TRP A 41 9.72 -7.73 6.45
N LYS A 42 10.22 -6.91 5.52
CA LYS A 42 11.03 -7.38 4.39
C LYS A 42 12.26 -8.18 4.84
N ALA A 43 12.99 -7.66 5.83
CA ALA A 43 14.14 -8.35 6.41
C ALA A 43 13.77 -9.66 7.13
N ASN A 44 12.54 -9.75 7.66
CA ASN A 44 11.98 -10.93 8.31
C ASN A 44 11.09 -11.75 7.35
N PHE A 45 11.45 -11.82 6.06
CA PHE A 45 10.75 -12.61 5.04
C PHE A 45 9.23 -12.35 5.00
N TRP A 46 8.82 -11.09 5.14
CA TRP A 46 7.44 -10.64 5.18
C TRP A 46 6.59 -11.20 6.33
N HIS A 47 7.19 -11.37 7.51
CA HIS A 47 6.47 -11.74 8.74
C HIS A 47 6.41 -10.58 9.73
N ARG A 48 5.22 -10.37 10.30
CA ARG A 48 4.95 -9.50 11.44
C ARG A 48 4.73 -10.34 12.69
N GLY A 49 5.82 -10.65 13.39
CA GLY A 49 5.78 -11.55 14.55
C GLY A 49 5.45 -12.98 14.10
N ARG A 50 4.34 -13.53 14.59
CA ARG A 50 3.86 -14.87 14.22
C ARG A 50 2.91 -14.88 13.00
N GLN A 51 2.53 -13.71 12.51
CA GLN A 51 1.59 -13.57 11.40
C GLN A 51 2.32 -13.09 10.14
N PRO A 52 1.82 -13.41 8.94
CA PRO A 52 2.26 -12.75 7.71
C PRO A 52 2.06 -11.23 7.81
N ALA A 53 2.96 -10.47 7.19
CA ALA A 53 2.79 -9.04 7.04
C ALA A 53 1.67 -8.74 6.03
N LEU A 54 0.83 -7.76 6.33
CA LEU A 54 -0.24 -7.33 5.43
C LEU A 54 0.34 -6.67 4.17
N ASN A 55 -0.23 -6.97 3.01
CA ASN A 55 0.11 -6.36 1.72
C ASN A 55 1.61 -6.44 1.38
N SER A 56 2.24 -7.58 1.66
CA SER A 56 3.69 -7.78 1.47
C SER A 56 4.14 -7.58 0.02
N ASP A 57 3.29 -7.97 -0.94
CA ASP A 57 3.45 -7.75 -2.37
C ASP A 57 3.54 -6.27 -2.73
N LEU A 58 2.60 -5.46 -2.23
CA LEU A 58 2.58 -4.01 -2.46
C LEU A 58 3.73 -3.31 -1.74
N TRP A 59 4.04 -3.71 -0.50
CA TRP A 59 5.16 -3.16 0.24
C TRP A 59 6.50 -3.46 -0.43
N ASP A 60 6.69 -4.66 -0.99
CA ASP A 60 7.92 -4.97 -1.72
C ASP A 60 8.09 -4.04 -2.94
N ALA A 61 7.03 -3.92 -3.75
CA ALA A 61 7.03 -3.05 -4.91
C ALA A 61 7.27 -1.58 -4.53
N LEU A 62 6.63 -1.10 -3.46
CA LEU A 62 6.79 0.27 -2.96
C LEU A 62 8.21 0.53 -2.47
N LEU A 63 8.76 -0.36 -1.63
CA LEU A 63 10.12 -0.21 -1.10
C LEU A 63 11.15 -0.18 -2.24
N ASN A 64 11.01 -1.04 -3.25
CA ASN A 64 11.91 -1.04 -4.40
C ASN A 64 11.85 0.29 -5.19
N LEU A 65 10.69 0.94 -5.28
CA LEU A 65 10.55 2.28 -5.89
C LEU A 65 11.13 3.37 -4.98
N CYS A 66 10.88 3.28 -3.67
CA CYS A 66 11.46 4.19 -2.68
C CYS A 66 12.99 4.09 -2.60
N ASP A 67 13.59 2.97 -2.98
CA ASP A 67 15.05 2.84 -3.05
C ASP A 67 15.64 3.46 -4.34
N LYS A 68 14.82 3.62 -5.40
CA LYS A 68 15.22 4.32 -6.66
C LYS A 68 15.17 5.85 -6.54
N HIS A 69 14.38 6.38 -5.62
CA HIS A 69 14.16 7.82 -5.44
C HIS A 69 14.47 8.22 -3.99
N ARG A 70 14.66 9.51 -3.73
CA ARG A 70 14.73 10.01 -2.34
C ARG A 70 13.32 10.42 -1.91
N VAL A 71 12.58 9.45 -1.36
CA VAL A 71 11.17 9.64 -0.99
C VAL A 71 11.02 10.05 0.47
N ASN A 72 10.31 11.16 0.71
CA ASN A 72 9.87 11.60 2.03
C ASN A 72 8.34 11.55 2.12
N PHE A 73 7.80 11.00 3.19
CA PHE A 73 6.37 11.03 3.43
C PHE A 73 6.01 12.21 4.33
N LYS A 74 4.78 12.71 4.18
CA LYS A 74 4.16 13.69 5.06
C LYS A 74 2.73 13.26 5.28
N TRP A 75 2.40 12.93 6.52
CA TRP A 75 1.02 12.68 6.89
C TRP A 75 0.24 14.00 6.87
N VAL A 76 -0.90 13.99 6.19
CA VAL A 76 -1.89 15.08 6.22
C VAL A 76 -3.18 14.56 6.84
N LYS A 77 -3.94 15.44 7.49
CA LYS A 77 -5.23 15.03 8.03
C LYS A 77 -6.24 14.95 6.89
N GLY A 78 -6.89 13.79 6.75
CA GLY A 78 -7.95 13.56 5.77
C GLY A 78 -9.06 14.60 5.88
N HIS A 79 -9.59 15.04 4.73
CA HIS A 79 -10.62 16.07 4.59
C HIS A 79 -10.28 17.45 5.18
N SER A 80 -8.99 17.81 5.29
CA SER A 80 -8.58 19.18 5.67
C SER A 80 -7.62 19.80 4.66
N GLU A 81 -8.00 21.00 4.20
CA GLU A 81 -7.19 22.10 3.61
C GLU A 81 -6.24 21.81 2.42
N HIS A 82 -6.16 20.58 1.91
CA HIS A 82 -5.37 20.25 0.72
C HIS A 82 -6.27 19.93 -0.48
N PRO A 83 -6.46 20.89 -1.41
CA PRO A 83 -7.24 20.67 -2.63
C PRO A 83 -6.79 19.45 -3.43
N GLU A 84 -5.50 19.16 -3.43
CA GLU A 84 -4.92 18.01 -4.12
C GLU A 84 -5.33 16.69 -3.47
N ASN A 85 -5.42 16.62 -2.14
CA ASN A 85 -5.87 15.40 -1.44
C ASN A 85 -7.36 15.16 -1.70
N THR A 86 -8.17 16.22 -1.62
CA THR A 86 -9.60 16.13 -1.95
C THR A 86 -9.80 15.68 -3.40
N ARG A 87 -8.98 16.17 -4.33
CA ARG A 87 -9.03 15.72 -5.72
C ARG A 87 -8.66 14.24 -5.86
N CYS A 88 -7.67 13.75 -5.11
CA CYS A 88 -7.34 12.33 -5.07
C CYS A 88 -8.50 11.48 -4.53
N ASP A 89 -9.21 11.93 -3.50
CA ASP A 89 -10.39 11.25 -2.95
C ASP A 89 -11.50 11.12 -3.99
N GLU A 90 -11.80 12.22 -4.69
CA GLU A 90 -12.79 12.22 -5.79
C GLU A 90 -12.42 11.22 -6.88
N LEU A 91 -11.16 11.23 -7.32
CA LEU A 91 -10.67 10.31 -8.36
C LEU A 91 -10.73 8.85 -7.90
N ALA A 92 -10.42 8.57 -6.62
CA ALA A 92 -10.53 7.24 -6.07
C ALA A 92 -11.99 6.74 -6.02
N VAL A 93 -12.93 7.62 -5.64
CA VAL A 93 -14.38 7.30 -5.65
C VAL A 93 -14.87 7.04 -7.07
N MET A 94 -14.49 7.89 -8.03
CA MET A 94 -14.85 7.70 -9.44
C MET A 94 -14.29 6.38 -10.00
N ALA A 95 -13.02 6.06 -9.70
CA ALA A 95 -12.41 4.82 -10.13
C ALA A 95 -13.12 3.60 -9.54
N ARG A 96 -13.48 3.64 -8.25
CA ARG A 96 -14.23 2.56 -7.59
C ARG A 96 -15.60 2.30 -8.24
N GLN A 97 -16.24 3.33 -8.78
CA GLN A 97 -17.55 3.23 -9.43
C GLN A 97 -17.47 2.80 -10.90
N SER A 98 -16.27 2.68 -11.47
CA SER A 98 -16.10 2.28 -12.87
C SER A 98 -16.38 0.78 -13.09
N GLU A 99 -16.81 0.45 -14.30
CA GLU A 99 -17.04 -0.92 -14.72
C GLU A 99 -15.74 -1.61 -15.16
N ASN A 100 -15.70 -2.95 -15.07
CA ASN A 100 -14.57 -3.77 -15.52
C ASN A 100 -13.23 -3.49 -14.82
N LEU A 101 -13.27 -3.27 -13.51
CA LEU A 101 -12.05 -3.15 -12.71
C LEU A 101 -11.24 -4.47 -12.73
N PRO A 102 -9.90 -4.40 -12.88
CA PRO A 102 -9.06 -5.58 -12.81
C PRO A 102 -9.10 -6.18 -11.40
N VAL A 103 -8.96 -7.51 -11.33
CA VAL A 103 -8.94 -8.24 -10.06
C VAL A 103 -7.62 -8.00 -9.32
N ASP A 104 -7.70 -7.75 -8.02
CA ASP A 104 -6.54 -7.77 -7.13
C ASP A 104 -6.24 -9.22 -6.75
N GLU A 105 -5.52 -9.93 -7.63
CA GLU A 105 -5.27 -11.37 -7.47
C GLU A 105 -4.58 -11.72 -6.15
N CYS A 106 -3.63 -10.88 -5.70
CA CYS A 106 -2.91 -11.10 -4.44
C CYS A 106 -3.86 -11.00 -3.25
N TYR A 107 -4.75 -10.00 -3.23
CA TYR A 107 -5.78 -9.89 -2.20
C TYR A 107 -6.76 -11.05 -2.24
N GLU A 108 -7.34 -11.36 -3.41
CA GLU A 108 -8.34 -12.42 -3.55
C GLU A 108 -7.78 -13.81 -3.17
N ASN A 109 -6.54 -14.10 -3.54
CA ASN A 109 -5.88 -15.35 -3.17
C ASN A 109 -5.58 -15.41 -1.67
N ALA A 110 -5.15 -14.31 -1.06
CA ALA A 110 -4.92 -14.26 0.39
C ALA A 110 -6.21 -14.53 1.18
N VAL A 111 -7.32 -13.92 0.77
CA VAL A 111 -8.65 -14.14 1.39
C VAL A 111 -9.09 -15.59 1.25
N LYS A 112 -8.92 -16.20 0.07
CA LYS A 112 -9.25 -17.62 -0.14
C LYS A 112 -8.45 -18.54 0.76
N ILE A 113 -7.14 -18.28 0.94
CA ILE A 113 -6.28 -19.08 1.82
C ILE A 113 -6.72 -18.96 3.29
N GLU A 114 -7.04 -17.74 3.75
CA GLU A 114 -7.55 -17.54 5.11
C GLU A 114 -8.89 -18.28 5.32
N GLN A 115 -9.80 -18.23 4.35
CA GLN A 115 -11.08 -18.95 4.41
C GLN A 115 -10.87 -20.48 4.41
N LEU A 116 -10.03 -21.02 3.54
CA LEU A 116 -9.68 -22.45 3.52
C LEU A 116 -9.08 -22.89 4.86
N SER A 117 -8.19 -22.09 5.45
CA SER A 117 -7.61 -22.38 6.77
C SER A 117 -8.63 -22.43 7.92
N LEU A 118 -9.81 -21.82 7.75
CA LEU A 118 -10.90 -21.89 8.72
C LEU A 118 -11.81 -23.11 8.52
N PHE A 119 -11.87 -23.68 7.31
CA PHE A 119 -12.67 -24.87 7.00
C PHE A 119 -11.89 -26.19 7.09
N ASP A 120 -10.57 -26.16 6.88
CA ASP A 120 -9.71 -27.37 6.89
C ASP A 120 -9.22 -27.76 8.30
N VAL A 121 -9.49 -26.95 9.33
CA VAL A 121 -9.29 -27.35 10.73
C VAL A 121 -10.56 -28.05 11.19
N GLY A 122 -10.72 -29.30 10.78
CA GLY A 122 -11.75 -30.21 11.29
C GLY A 122 -11.63 -30.43 12.79
N ILE A 123 -12.17 -29.51 13.59
CA ILE A 123 -12.65 -29.77 14.95
C ILE A 123 -14.15 -30.09 14.81
N VAL A 124 -14.43 -31.31 14.35
CA VAL A 124 -15.59 -32.12 14.74
C VAL A 124 -15.06 -33.52 15.01
#